data_AF-A0A9D6MT69-F1
#
_entry.id   AF-A0A9D6MT69-F1
#
_cell.length_a   1.000
_cell.length_b   1.000
_cell.length_c   1.000
_cell.angle_alpha   90.00
_cell.angle_beta   90.00
_cell.angle_gamma   90.00
#
_symmetry.space_group_name_H-M   'P 1'
#
loop_
_entity.id
_entity.type
_entity.pdbx_description
1 polymer ?
#
loop_
_entity_poly.entity_id
_entity_poly.type
_entity_poly.pdbx_seq_one_letter_code
_entity_poly.pdbx_strand_id
1 'polypeptide(L)'
;MGDLGLRYQASKTFVSVFSKKHPWIYGNALSGAISALPPASLVRVVDGENKFLTHAIYEPHASVAMRLLFTTDPFDVGQLRRRLASVISSKSKKNALSPTSCYRLLNGEGDRFPGLTCDVYGKTAIWQPYLKFWDALLPELVEEA
;
A
#
# COMPACT_ATOMS: atom_id res chain seq x y z
N MET A 1 4.48 15.96 -0.61
CA MET A 1 4.52 14.79 0.28
C MET A 1 3.63 15.10 1.48
N GLY A 2 2.36 14.70 1.41
CA GLY A 2 1.30 15.21 2.27
C GLY A 2 1.39 14.71 3.71
N ASP A 3 1.62 15.66 4.62
CA ASP A 3 1.35 15.67 6.05
C ASP A 3 1.48 14.33 6.82
N LEU A 4 2.66 14.12 7.39
CA LEU A 4 2.97 13.05 8.37
C LEU A 4 2.12 13.14 9.67
N GLY A 5 1.28 14.16 9.83
CA GLY A 5 0.43 14.39 11.01
C GLY A 5 -0.92 13.68 11.00
N LEU A 6 -1.37 13.10 9.88
CA LEU A 6 -2.69 12.47 9.81
C LEU A 6 -2.73 11.17 10.61
N ARG A 7 -3.47 11.18 11.72
CA ARG A 7 -3.63 10.05 12.64
C ARG A 7 -5.08 9.57 12.67
N TYR A 8 -5.26 8.25 12.68
CA TYR A 8 -6.54 7.60 12.93
C TYR A 8 -6.43 6.59 14.06
N GLN A 9 -7.39 6.64 15.01
CA GLN A 9 -7.49 5.66 16.09
C GLN A 9 -8.43 4.52 15.68
N ALA A 10 -7.88 3.31 15.63
CA ALA A 10 -8.56 2.11 15.19
C ALA A 10 -9.68 1.69 16.15
N SER A 11 -10.80 1.24 15.57
CA SER A 11 -11.86 0.54 16.30
C SER A 11 -11.41 -0.88 16.68
N LYS A 12 -12.12 -1.55 17.59
CA LYS A 12 -11.88 -2.98 17.89
C LYS A 12 -12.01 -3.85 16.64
N THR A 13 -12.97 -3.54 15.77
CA THR A 13 -13.18 -4.24 14.50
C THR A 13 -11.98 -4.07 13.58
N PHE A 14 -11.45 -2.85 13.45
CA PHE A 14 -10.22 -2.59 12.70
C PHE A 14 -9.06 -3.43 13.23
N VAL A 15 -8.82 -3.40 14.55
CA VAL A 15 -7.71 -4.13 15.18
C VAL A 15 -7.81 -5.64 14.93
N SER A 16 -9.04 -6.20 14.97
CA SER A 16 -9.30 -7.61 14.64
C SER A 16 -9.00 -7.97 13.19
N VAL A 17 -9.25 -7.05 12.24
CA VAL A 17 -8.91 -7.25 10.82
C VAL A 17 -7.38 -7.15 10.62
N PHE A 18 -6.74 -6.17 11.26
CA PHE A 18 -5.30 -5.98 11.22
C PHE A 18 -4.53 -7.18 11.79
N SER A 19 -4.97 -7.76 12.92
CA SER A 19 -4.29 -8.90 13.55
C SER A 19 -4.24 -10.14 12.66
N LYS A 20 -5.22 -10.30 11.75
CA LYS A 20 -5.27 -11.34 10.73
C LYS A 20 -4.37 -11.04 9.52
N LYS A 21 -3.63 -9.93 9.54
CA LYS A 21 -2.81 -9.41 8.44
C LYS A 21 -3.62 -9.19 7.15
N HIS A 22 -4.91 -8.89 7.29
CA HIS A 22 -5.76 -8.59 6.14
C HIS A 22 -5.49 -7.15 5.66
N PRO A 23 -5.27 -6.91 4.36
CA PRO A 23 -4.82 -5.61 3.86
C PRO A 23 -5.95 -4.59 3.71
N TRP A 24 -7.21 -5.01 3.82
CA TRP A 24 -8.38 -4.16 3.57
C TRP A 24 -9.18 -3.89 4.83
N ILE A 25 -9.60 -2.64 4.96
CA ILE A 25 -10.54 -2.17 5.96
C ILE A 25 -11.73 -1.56 5.21
N TYR A 26 -12.90 -2.12 5.44
CA TYR A 26 -14.16 -1.65 4.88
C TYR A 26 -14.71 -0.50 5.73
N GLY A 27 -15.54 0.36 5.11
CA GLY A 27 -16.08 1.56 5.77
C GLY A 27 -16.83 1.28 7.08
N ASN A 28 -17.51 0.15 7.18
CA ASN A 28 -18.22 -0.28 8.39
C ASN A 28 -17.31 -0.63 9.59
N ALA A 29 -16.02 -0.83 9.35
CA ALA A 29 -15.03 -1.05 10.41
C ALA A 29 -14.41 0.27 10.93
N LEU A 30 -14.77 1.40 10.32
CA LEU A 30 -14.27 2.72 10.66
C LEU A 30 -15.25 3.46 11.58
N SER A 31 -14.72 4.25 12.51
CA SER A 31 -15.49 5.17 13.33
C SER A 31 -15.81 6.45 12.55
N GLY A 32 -16.78 7.22 13.03
CA GLY A 32 -17.15 8.50 12.41
C GLY A 32 -16.01 9.51 12.30
N ALA A 33 -14.95 9.37 13.11
CA ALA A 33 -13.76 10.23 13.04
C ALA A 33 -13.02 10.16 11.68
N ILE A 34 -13.27 9.13 10.88
CA ILE A 34 -12.64 9.00 9.55
C ILE A 34 -13.01 10.15 8.59
N SER A 35 -14.17 10.79 8.78
CA SER A 35 -14.65 11.87 7.90
C SER A 35 -13.76 13.13 7.93
N ALA A 36 -12.89 13.27 8.94
CA ALA A 36 -11.93 14.35 9.04
C ALA A 36 -10.68 14.14 8.17
N LEU A 37 -10.45 12.92 7.65
CA LEU A 37 -9.27 12.61 6.86
C LEU A 37 -9.52 12.91 5.36
N PRO A 38 -8.55 13.51 4.66
CA PRO A 38 -8.68 13.77 3.24
C PRO A 38 -8.57 12.48 2.41
N PRO A 39 -9.24 12.38 1.25
CA PRO A 39 -9.05 11.27 0.31
C PRO A 39 -7.59 11.12 -0.14
N ALA A 40 -7.21 9.90 -0.53
CA ALA A 40 -5.88 9.55 -1.03
C ALA A 40 -4.72 9.87 -0.06
N SER A 41 -5.02 10.04 1.23
CA SER A 41 -4.02 10.38 2.24
C SER A 41 -3.31 9.16 2.82
N LEU A 42 -2.04 9.34 3.19
CA LEU A 42 -1.33 8.42 4.07
C LEU A 42 -1.73 8.69 5.51
N VAL A 43 -2.27 7.69 6.19
CA VAL A 43 -2.77 7.80 7.56
C VAL A 43 -1.96 6.91 8.49
N ARG A 44 -1.44 7.49 9.57
CA ARG A 44 -0.84 6.76 10.69
C ARG A 44 -1.95 6.17 11.57
N VAL A 45 -2.03 4.86 11.63
CA VAL A 45 -3.06 4.16 12.41
C VAL A 45 -2.50 3.68 13.74
N VAL A 46 -3.25 3.95 14.82
CA VAL A 46 -2.94 3.48 16.17
C VAL A 46 -4.10 2.72 16.79
N ASP A 47 -3.83 1.90 17.82
CA ASP A 47 -4.88 1.28 18.64
C ASP A 47 -5.43 2.22 19.73
N GLY A 48 -6.26 1.64 20.61
CA GLY A 48 -6.87 2.35 21.74
C GLY A 48 -5.88 2.86 22.79
N GLU A 49 -4.65 2.32 22.82
CA GLU A 49 -3.58 2.69 23.75
C GLU A 49 -2.54 3.61 23.08
N ASN A 50 -2.86 4.17 21.91
CA ASN A 50 -1.96 4.98 21.08
C ASN A 50 -0.75 4.22 20.51
N LYS A 51 -0.73 2.89 20.56
CA LYS A 51 0.34 2.11 19.96
C LYS A 51 0.17 2.07 18.45
N PHE A 52 1.27 2.30 17.73
CA PHE A 52 1.29 2.22 16.28
C PHE A 52 0.92 0.81 15.78
N LEU A 53 0.06 0.76 14.76
CA LEU A 53 -0.32 -0.46 14.08
C LEU A 53 0.30 -0.52 12.68
N THR A 54 0.02 0.49 11.85
CA THR A 54 0.47 0.54 10.45
C THR A 54 0.20 1.94 9.87
N HIS A 55 0.87 2.27 8.77
CA HIS A 55 0.33 3.26 7.83
C HIS A 55 -0.70 2.62 6.91
N ALA A 56 -1.66 3.43 6.44
CA ALA A 56 -2.70 2.99 5.52
C ALA A 56 -3.11 4.13 4.57
N ILE A 57 -3.53 3.77 3.36
CA ILE A 57 -4.05 4.71 2.37
C ILE A 57 -5.57 4.78 2.54
N TYR A 58 -6.09 5.99 2.73
CA TYR A 58 -7.54 6.22 2.87
C TYR A 58 -8.18 6.60 1.53
N GLU A 59 -9.29 5.95 1.19
CA GLU A 59 -10.10 6.21 -0.01
C GLU A 59 -11.60 6.17 0.34
N PRO A 60 -12.23 7.31 0.69
CA PRO A 60 -13.59 7.37 1.24
C PRO A 60 -14.67 6.78 0.34
N HIS A 61 -14.49 6.86 -0.98
CA HIS A 61 -15.52 6.49 -1.96
C HIS A 61 -15.39 5.05 -2.47
N ALA A 62 -14.39 4.31 -2.02
CA ALA A 62 -14.19 2.91 -2.37
C ALA A 62 -14.83 1.97 -1.34
N SER A 63 -15.26 0.78 -1.79
CA SER A 63 -15.75 -0.28 -0.89
C SER A 63 -14.72 -0.63 0.18
N VAL A 64 -13.45 -0.77 -0.24
CA VAL A 64 -12.29 -0.80 0.65
C VAL A 64 -11.88 0.64 0.97
N ALA A 65 -12.29 1.10 2.14
CA ALA A 65 -12.08 2.47 2.60
C ALA A 65 -10.65 2.74 3.05
N MET A 66 -9.96 1.77 3.68
CA MET A 66 -8.52 1.89 3.95
C MET A 66 -7.76 0.65 3.49
N ARG A 67 -6.57 0.87 2.92
CA ARG A 67 -5.64 -0.18 2.48
C ARG A 67 -4.35 -0.09 3.27
N LEU A 68 -3.98 -1.17 3.95
CA LEU A 68 -2.85 -1.20 4.87
C LEU A 68 -1.52 -1.36 4.11
N LEU A 69 -0.52 -0.56 4.45
CA LEU A 69 0.80 -0.59 3.82
C LEU A 69 1.81 -1.50 4.55
N PHE A 70 1.53 -1.87 5.81
CA PHE A 70 2.43 -2.67 6.66
C PHE A 70 3.86 -2.12 6.68
N THR A 71 3.97 -0.83 6.98
CA THR A 71 5.26 -0.12 7.08
C THR A 71 5.61 0.24 8.52
N THR A 72 6.84 0.71 8.73
CA THR A 72 7.31 1.22 10.02
C THR A 72 6.73 2.59 10.35
N ASP A 73 7.00 3.03 11.58
CA ASP A 73 6.74 4.38 12.09
C ASP A 73 8.06 5.01 12.56
N PRO A 74 8.49 6.17 12.02
CA PRO A 74 7.83 6.95 10.96
C PRO A 74 7.78 6.22 9.62
N PHE A 75 6.93 6.71 8.71
CA PHE A 75 6.84 6.19 7.35
C PHE A 75 8.15 6.39 6.59
N ASP A 76 8.72 5.29 6.09
CA ASP A 76 9.96 5.27 5.32
C ASP A 76 9.68 4.79 3.88
N VAL A 77 9.81 5.70 2.91
CA VAL A 77 9.71 5.36 1.47
C VAL A 77 10.79 4.35 1.06
N GLY A 78 11.97 4.40 1.68
CA GLY A 78 13.04 3.42 1.47
C GLY A 78 12.62 2.00 1.80
N GLN A 79 11.68 1.79 2.73
CA GLN A 79 11.12 0.47 3.01
C GLN A 79 10.31 -0.05 1.82
N LEU A 80 9.55 0.82 1.14
CA LEU A 80 8.83 0.48 -0.08
C LEU A 80 9.80 0.16 -1.21
N ARG A 81 10.90 0.92 -1.37
CA ARG A 81 11.95 0.60 -2.35
C ARG A 81 12.58 -0.76 -2.14
N ARG A 82 13.02 -1.06 -0.90
CA ARG A 82 13.59 -2.37 -0.55
C ARG A 82 12.60 -3.51 -0.80
N ARG A 83 11.31 -3.28 -0.54
CA ARG A 83 10.23 -4.22 -0.83
C ARG A 83 10.07 -4.44 -2.33
N LEU A 84 10.07 -3.37 -3.13
CA LEU A 84 9.97 -3.44 -4.59
C LEU A 84 11.15 -4.22 -5.19
N ALA A 85 12.38 -3.90 -4.77
CA ALA A 85 13.59 -4.61 -5.21
C ALA A 85 13.52 -6.12 -4.89
N SER A 86 12.97 -6.49 -3.73
CA SER A 86 12.74 -7.89 -3.36
C SER A 86 11.74 -8.58 -4.30
N VAL A 87 10.65 -7.90 -4.67
CA VAL A 87 9.67 -8.43 -5.64
C VAL A 87 10.31 -8.58 -7.01
N ILE A 88 11.03 -7.57 -7.52
CA ILE A 88 11.76 -7.62 -8.79
C ILE A 88 12.71 -8.81 -8.81
N SER A 89 13.52 -8.99 -7.77
CA SER A 89 14.47 -10.10 -7.67
C SER A 89 13.76 -11.47 -7.69
N SER A 90 12.66 -11.61 -6.94
CA SER A 90 11.90 -12.86 -6.87
C SER A 90 11.24 -13.22 -8.21
N LYS A 91 10.57 -12.25 -8.85
CA LYS A 91 9.88 -12.45 -10.13
C LYS A 91 10.87 -12.69 -11.26
N SER A 92 11.98 -11.95 -11.31
CA SER A 92 13.03 -12.14 -12.32
C SER A 92 13.61 -13.55 -12.26
N LYS A 93 13.91 -14.07 -11.06
CA LYS A 93 14.37 -15.47 -10.89
C LYS A 93 13.34 -16.48 -11.37
N LYS A 94 12.07 -16.29 -11.03
CA LYS A 94 10.98 -17.17 -11.45
C LYS A 94 10.77 -17.14 -12.97
N ASN A 95 10.91 -15.97 -13.59
CA ASN A 95 10.66 -15.77 -15.02
C ASN A 95 11.86 -16.05 -15.91
N ALA A 96 13.08 -16.17 -15.36
CA ALA A 96 14.26 -16.58 -16.12
C ALA A 96 14.10 -17.96 -16.80
N LEU A 97 13.19 -18.80 -16.30
CA LEU A 97 12.84 -20.12 -16.84
C LEU A 97 11.55 -20.12 -17.69
N SER A 98 10.95 -18.94 -17.89
CA SER A 98 9.66 -18.81 -18.59
C SER A 98 9.86 -18.75 -20.11
N PRO A 99 8.99 -19.40 -20.91
CA PRO A 99 9.00 -19.24 -22.36
C PRO A 99 8.46 -17.87 -22.83
N THR A 100 7.95 -17.04 -21.92
CA THR A 100 7.45 -15.69 -22.20
C THR A 100 8.22 -14.63 -21.42
N SER A 101 8.47 -13.50 -22.08
CA SER A 101 9.01 -12.28 -21.48
C SER A 101 7.93 -11.34 -20.93
N CYS A 102 6.64 -11.75 -21.00
CA CYS A 102 5.52 -11.01 -20.47
C CYS A 102 5.06 -11.58 -19.13
N TYR A 103 4.99 -10.77 -18.08
CA TYR A 103 4.60 -11.20 -16.74
C TYR A 103 4.15 -10.06 -15.84
N ARG A 104 3.40 -10.39 -14.79
CA ARG A 104 3.07 -9.44 -13.72
C ARG A 104 4.20 -9.33 -12.70
N LEU A 105 4.80 -8.15 -12.63
CA LEU A 105 5.82 -7.80 -11.64
C LEU A 105 5.18 -7.49 -10.28
N LEU A 106 4.19 -6.60 -10.24
CA LEU A 106 3.44 -6.24 -9.04
C LEU A 106 1.95 -6.54 -9.19
N ASN A 107 1.38 -7.16 -8.17
CA ASN A 107 -0.03 -7.56 -8.09
C ASN A 107 -0.72 -6.94 -6.86
N GLY A 108 -0.63 -5.62 -6.72
CA GLY A 108 -1.38 -4.86 -5.72
C GLY A 108 -1.07 -5.29 -4.28
N GLU A 109 -2.13 -5.55 -3.53
CA GLU A 109 -2.08 -6.02 -2.15
C GLU A 109 -1.33 -7.34 -1.99
N GLY A 110 -1.33 -8.20 -3.01
CA GLY A 110 -0.60 -9.48 -2.98
C GLY A 110 0.91 -9.31 -2.83
N ASP A 111 1.46 -8.20 -3.33
CA ASP A 111 2.87 -7.84 -3.19
C ASP A 111 3.08 -6.71 -2.16
N ARG A 112 2.04 -6.35 -1.39
CA ARG A 112 2.01 -5.26 -0.40
C ARG A 112 2.27 -3.87 -1.01
N PHE A 113 1.72 -3.62 -2.20
CA PHE A 113 1.59 -2.29 -2.82
C PHE A 113 0.12 -2.07 -3.17
N PRO A 114 -0.74 -1.74 -2.19
CA PRO A 114 -2.18 -1.76 -2.38
C PRO A 114 -2.63 -0.90 -3.56
N GLY A 115 -3.42 -1.47 -4.48
CA GLY A 115 -3.88 -0.75 -5.67
C GLY A 115 -2.79 -0.26 -6.62
N LEU A 116 -1.59 -0.84 -6.60
CA LEU A 116 -0.54 -0.59 -7.60
C LEU A 116 -0.19 -1.91 -8.30
N THR A 117 -0.33 -1.92 -9.62
CA THR A 117 0.09 -3.06 -10.44
C THR A 117 1.17 -2.65 -11.42
N CYS A 118 2.01 -3.62 -11.78
CA CYS A 118 3.03 -3.43 -12.80
C CYS A 118 3.11 -4.70 -13.65
N ASP A 119 2.92 -4.55 -14.95
CA ASP A 119 3.04 -5.62 -15.94
C ASP A 119 4.24 -5.35 -16.85
N VAL A 120 5.08 -6.36 -17.04
CA VAL A 120 6.28 -6.28 -17.89
C VAL A 120 5.97 -6.97 -19.21
N TYR A 121 6.30 -6.29 -20.32
CA TYR A 121 6.19 -6.76 -21.70
C TYR A 121 7.56 -6.63 -22.36
N GLY A 122 8.34 -7.71 -22.36
CA GLY A 122 9.70 -7.67 -22.88
C GLY A 122 10.60 -6.76 -22.04
N LYS A 123 10.96 -5.60 -22.60
CA LYS A 123 11.81 -4.60 -21.93
C LYS A 123 11.02 -3.41 -21.37
N THR A 124 9.70 -3.42 -21.50
CA THR A 124 8.83 -2.32 -21.09
C THR A 124 8.03 -2.71 -19.86
N ALA A 125 8.04 -1.87 -18.82
CA ALA A 125 7.19 -2.01 -17.64
C ALA A 125 6.03 -1.01 -17.72
N ILE A 126 4.81 -1.49 -17.54
CA ILE A 126 3.59 -0.68 -17.50
C ILE A 126 3.09 -0.62 -16.06
N TRP A 127 3.15 0.57 -15.47
CA TRP A 127 2.68 0.84 -14.12
C TRP A 127 1.25 1.38 -14.15
N GLN A 128 0.37 0.79 -13.34
CA GLN A 128 -1.01 1.20 -13.22
C GLN A 128 -1.34 1.47 -11.75
N PRO A 129 -1.40 2.75 -11.32
CA PRO A 129 -1.97 3.12 -10.04
C PRO A 129 -3.52 3.09 -10.14
N TYR A 130 -4.16 2.46 -9.15
CA TYR A 130 -5.60 2.52 -8.91
C TYR A 130 -5.94 3.40 -7.70
N LEU A 131 -4.93 3.86 -6.97
CA LEU A 131 -5.07 4.82 -5.88
C LEU A 131 -4.28 6.07 -6.23
N LYS A 132 -4.93 7.22 -6.14
CA LYS A 132 -4.34 8.53 -6.41
C LYS A 132 -3.14 8.84 -5.51
N PHE A 133 -3.05 8.17 -4.36
CA PHE A 133 -1.88 8.20 -3.47
C PHE A 133 -0.57 7.90 -4.21
N TRP A 134 -0.58 6.95 -5.14
CA TRP A 134 0.63 6.53 -5.85
C TRP A 134 1.11 7.55 -6.86
N ASP A 135 0.26 8.43 -7.38
CA ASP A 135 0.63 9.40 -8.43
C ASP A 135 1.82 10.27 -8.01
N ALA A 136 1.90 10.64 -6.73
CA ALA A 136 3.00 11.46 -6.20
C ALA A 136 4.25 10.64 -5.84
N LEU A 137 4.09 9.37 -5.47
CA LEU A 137 5.18 8.54 -4.93
C LEU A 137 5.81 7.62 -5.98
N LEU A 138 5.06 7.27 -7.02
CA LEU A 138 5.48 6.33 -8.05
C LEU A 138 6.74 6.79 -8.81
N PRO A 139 6.89 8.06 -9.23
CA PRO A 139 8.13 8.51 -9.88
C PRO A 139 9.36 8.28 -8.98
N GLU A 140 9.26 8.65 -7.71
CA GLU A 140 10.32 8.48 -6.70
C GLU A 140 10.68 7.00 -6.46
N LEU A 141 9.69 6.11 -6.59
CA LEU A 141 9.85 4.68 -6.37
C LEU A 141 10.52 3.98 -7.57
N VAL A 142 10.31 4.48 -8.79
CA VAL A 142 10.76 3.86 -10.05
C VAL A 142 12.12 4.37 -10.51
N GLU A 143 12.47 5.64 -10.26
CA GLU A 143 13.76 6.21 -10.68
C GLU A 143 14.99 5.51 -10.06
N GLU A 144 14.81 4.79 -8.94
CA GLU A 144 15.87 4.07 -8.22
C GLU A 144 15.78 2.53 -8.33
N ALA A 145 14.86 2.00 -9.16
CA ALA A 145 14.55 0.57 -9.25
C ALA A 145 15.19 -0.16 -10.43
#